data_AF-A0A6M8BQT3-F1
#
_entry.id   AF-A0A6M8BQT3-F1
#
_cell.length_a   1.000
_cell.length_b   1.000
_cell.length_c   1.000
_cell.angle_alpha   90.00
_cell.angle_beta   90.00
_cell.angle_gamma   90.00
#
_symmetry.space_group_name_H-M   'P 1'
#
loop_
_entity.id
_entity.type
_entity.pdbx_description
1 polymer ?
#
loop_
_entity_poly.entity_id
_entity_poly.type
_entity_poly.pdbx_seq_one_letter_code
_entity_poly.pdbx_strand_id
1 'polypeptide(L)'
;MTRQITLLTLIRAWIKAWIKAWTGACRWSWHWGWRKFWKSLRLSWAGFILLERSLGWKFCQITSRLRLFYQAIARRAAARSVLSVLALLLLGLNTACSRAIAVQPERSEPPVPLNSRYTDEQPALSGNGQYVAFVSNRKGDRGILLYDLKRQQFVDLPRLNRWDAVAEHPSLSNTARYIVYVASGSGRPEVELYDRVTKQAQVLTSGYRGWVRNPSISPDGRYVAFELGRDGKWTIQVLDRGPGIEPDLPDD
;
A
#
# COMPACT_ATOMS: atom_id res chain seq x y z
N MET A 1 7.32 21.52 22.51
CA MET A 1 8.69 21.73 23.02
C MET A 1 9.51 20.54 22.55
N THR A 2 10.59 20.58 21.76
CA THR A 2 11.49 21.65 21.31
C THR A 2 12.18 21.14 20.03
N ARG A 3 12.13 21.88 18.91
CA ARG A 3 12.82 21.50 17.66
C ARG A 3 14.32 21.78 17.80
N GLN A 4 15.17 20.75 17.68
CA GLN A 4 16.61 20.93 17.55
C GLN A 4 16.94 21.66 16.24
N ILE A 5 17.52 22.85 16.35
CA ILE A 5 18.06 23.60 15.21
C ILE A 5 19.49 23.08 14.98
N THR A 6 19.76 22.57 13.78
CA THR A 6 21.07 22.00 13.40
C THR A 6 22.11 23.11 13.16
N LEU A 7 23.38 22.82 13.47
CA LEU A 7 24.57 23.68 13.35
C LEU A 7 24.70 24.39 11.98
N LEU A 8 24.28 23.73 10.90
CA LEU A 8 24.26 24.27 9.54
C LEU A 8 23.35 25.50 9.39
N THR A 9 22.26 25.56 10.16
CA THR A 9 21.32 26.69 10.17
C THR A 9 21.93 27.93 10.80
N LEU A 10 22.72 27.74 11.86
CA LEU A 10 23.45 28.82 12.55
C LEU A 10 24.58 29.37 11.67
N ILE A 11 25.31 28.50 10.97
CA ILE A 11 26.39 28.91 10.05
C ILE A 11 25.82 29.74 8.87
N ARG A 12 24.69 29.31 8.28
CA ARG A 12 24.03 30.06 7.21
C ARG A 12 23.49 31.41 7.68
N ALA A 13 22.97 31.49 8.89
CA ALA A 13 22.52 32.76 9.48
C ALA A 13 23.71 33.71 9.72
N TRP A 14 24.83 33.19 10.21
CA TRP A 14 26.04 33.97 10.47
C TRP A 14 26.67 34.53 9.19
N ILE A 15 26.77 33.74 8.11
CA ILE A 15 27.29 34.21 6.81
C ILE A 15 26.39 35.30 6.22
N LYS A 16 25.06 35.17 6.30
CA LYS A 16 24.12 36.20 5.83
C LYS A 16 24.25 37.50 6.62
N ALA A 17 24.45 37.42 7.93
CA ALA A 17 24.67 38.59 8.79
C ALA A 17 25.99 39.30 8.44
N TRP A 18 27.06 38.53 8.20
CA TRP A 18 28.38 39.06 7.85
C TRP A 18 28.38 39.80 6.49
N ILE A 19 27.74 39.24 5.46
CA ILE A 19 27.60 39.89 4.14
C ILE A 19 26.76 41.18 4.24
N LYS A 20 25.74 41.20 5.09
CA LYS A 20 24.89 42.39 5.31
C LYS A 20 25.63 43.50 6.08
N ALA A 21 26.48 43.14 7.03
CA ALA A 21 27.36 44.08 7.73
C ALA A 21 28.43 44.70 6.80
N TRP A 22 28.96 43.91 5.86
CA TRP A 22 30.00 44.39 4.94
C TRP A 22 29.46 45.28 3.82
N THR A 23 28.22 45.04 3.37
CA THR A 23 27.56 45.86 2.34
C THR A 23 26.93 47.14 2.91
N GLY A 24 26.57 47.16 4.20
CA GLY A 24 26.03 48.34 4.89
C GLY A 24 27.08 49.39 5.27
N ALA A 25 28.33 48.98 5.53
CA ALA A 25 29.40 49.87 6.01
C ALA A 25 30.08 50.72 4.91
N CYS A 26 29.82 50.47 3.63
CA CYS A 26 30.42 51.23 2.52
C CYS A 26 29.53 52.35 1.96
N ARG A 27 28.36 52.62 2.53
CA ARG A 27 27.43 53.65 2.01
C ARG A 27 27.19 54.84 2.94
N TRP A 28 27.61 54.77 4.21
CA TRP A 28 27.32 55.83 5.20
C TRP A 28 28.46 56.04 6.20
N SER A 29 29.56 56.65 5.77
CA SER A 29 30.51 57.33 6.69
C SER A 29 31.36 58.42 6.03
N TRP A 30 31.09 58.80 4.79
CA TRP A 30 32.00 59.63 4.00
C TRP A 30 31.62 61.11 3.85
N HIS A 31 30.55 61.58 4.49
CA HIS A 31 30.03 62.93 4.19
C HIS A 31 29.97 63.97 5.33
N TRP A 32 30.24 63.60 6.59
CA TRP A 32 30.02 64.53 7.72
C TRP A 32 31.25 64.96 8.53
N GLY A 33 32.37 64.22 8.49
CA GLY A 33 33.57 64.54 9.30
C GLY A 33 34.43 65.68 8.76
N TRP A 34 34.42 65.94 7.44
CA TRP A 34 35.46 66.77 6.79
C TRP A 34 35.06 68.25 6.56
N ARG A 35 33.78 68.61 6.74
CA ARG A 35 33.32 70.00 6.57
C ARG A 35 33.76 70.96 7.70
N LYS A 36 34.06 70.44 8.90
CA LYS A 36 34.55 71.27 10.02
C LYS A 36 36.06 71.53 9.94
N PHE A 37 36.83 70.63 9.34
CA PHE A 37 38.29 70.76 9.24
C PHE A 37 38.72 71.79 8.16
N TRP A 38 37.94 71.96 7.10
CA TRP A 38 38.33 72.79 5.95
C TRP A 38 37.86 74.25 5.95
N LYS A 39 36.99 74.67 6.88
CA LYS A 39 36.66 76.10 7.06
C LYS A 39 37.82 76.91 7.66
N SER A 40 38.86 76.26 8.18
CA SER A 40 40.00 76.91 8.84
C SER A 40 41.07 77.44 7.89
N LEU A 41 41.10 77.05 6.60
CA LEU A 41 42.29 77.28 5.74
C LEU A 41 42.11 78.22 4.55
N ARG A 42 40.95 78.87 4.34
CA ARG A 42 40.73 79.86 3.23
C ARG A 42 41.33 79.45 1.86
N LEU A 43 41.23 78.18 1.47
CA LEU A 43 41.65 77.69 0.16
C LEU A 43 40.44 77.47 -0.77
N SER A 44 40.62 77.75 -2.06
CA SER A 44 39.53 77.69 -3.05
C SER A 44 39.14 76.25 -3.38
N TRP A 45 37.83 76.05 -3.60
CA TRP A 45 37.19 74.76 -3.88
C TRP A 45 37.66 74.08 -5.18
N ALA A 46 38.43 74.80 -6.02
CA ALA A 46 38.92 74.33 -7.31
C ALA A 46 40.14 73.37 -7.22
N GLY A 47 40.91 73.41 -6.11
CA GLY A 47 42.08 72.53 -5.93
C GLY A 47 41.72 71.09 -5.53
N PHE A 48 40.56 70.86 -4.91
CA PHE A 48 40.15 69.54 -4.42
C PHE A 48 39.68 68.61 -5.55
N ILE A 49 39.04 69.16 -6.58
CA ILE A 49 38.47 68.39 -7.71
C ILE A 49 39.57 67.82 -8.64
N LEU A 50 40.79 68.39 -8.62
CA LEU A 50 41.88 67.94 -9.48
C LEU A 50 42.75 66.82 -8.86
N LEU A 51 42.74 66.65 -7.53
CA LEU A 51 43.49 65.56 -6.88
C LEU A 51 42.68 64.25 -6.79
N GLU A 52 41.35 64.33 -6.73
CA GLU A 52 40.46 63.16 -6.65
C GLU A 52 40.39 62.38 -7.99
N ARG A 53 40.63 63.08 -9.11
CA ARG A 53 40.61 62.49 -10.46
C ARG A 53 41.80 61.58 -10.80
N SER A 54 42.94 61.70 -10.11
CA SER A 54 44.14 60.91 -10.48
C SER A 54 44.26 59.58 -9.71
N LEU A 55 43.71 59.49 -8.49
CA LEU A 55 43.84 58.30 -7.63
C LEU A 55 42.61 57.37 -7.65
N GLY A 56 41.41 57.89 -7.93
CA GLY A 56 40.19 57.07 -8.05
C GLY A 56 40.18 56.14 -9.28
N TRP A 57 40.79 56.59 -10.39
CA TRP A 57 40.82 55.82 -11.65
C TRP A 57 41.74 54.59 -11.58
N LYS A 58 42.87 54.68 -10.87
CA LYS A 58 43.81 53.56 -10.72
C LYS A 58 43.27 52.48 -9.76
N PHE A 59 42.53 52.87 -8.71
CA PHE A 59 41.92 51.92 -7.76
C PHE A 59 40.69 51.18 -8.33
N CYS A 60 39.93 51.82 -9.23
CA CYS A 60 38.77 51.22 -9.89
C CYS A 60 39.16 50.22 -11.00
N GLN A 61 40.29 50.42 -11.69
CA GLN A 61 40.79 49.46 -12.69
C GLN A 61 41.42 48.20 -12.06
N ILE A 62 42.06 48.32 -10.90
CA ILE A 62 42.64 47.15 -10.20
C ILE A 62 41.53 46.27 -9.59
N THR A 63 40.50 46.86 -9.00
CA THR A 63 39.37 46.11 -8.41
C THR A 63 38.47 45.46 -9.47
N SER A 64 38.29 46.07 -10.65
CA SER A 64 37.53 45.45 -11.75
C SER A 64 38.28 44.30 -12.43
N ARG A 65 39.60 44.40 -12.61
CA ARG A 65 40.42 43.30 -13.14
C ARG A 65 40.52 42.13 -12.16
N LEU A 66 40.66 42.38 -10.85
CA LEU A 66 40.59 41.34 -9.82
C LEU A 66 39.21 40.68 -9.76
N ARG A 67 38.12 41.44 -9.94
CA ARG A 67 36.75 40.90 -9.98
C ARG A 67 36.53 39.98 -11.18
N LEU A 68 37.02 40.35 -12.36
CA LEU A 68 36.95 39.52 -13.57
C LEU A 68 37.84 38.27 -13.45
N PHE A 69 39.02 38.40 -12.85
CA PHE A 69 39.92 37.26 -12.60
C PHE A 69 39.34 36.28 -11.57
N TYR A 70 38.77 36.78 -10.47
CA TYR A 70 38.04 35.95 -9.50
C TYR A 70 36.77 35.34 -10.08
N GLN A 71 36.02 36.04 -10.92
CA GLN A 71 34.85 35.47 -11.62
C GLN A 71 35.26 34.40 -12.64
N ALA A 72 36.41 34.53 -13.30
CA ALA A 72 36.93 33.52 -14.22
C ALA A 72 37.46 32.27 -13.48
N ILE A 73 38.16 32.45 -12.36
CA ILE A 73 38.59 31.35 -11.48
C ILE A 73 37.38 30.67 -10.83
N ALA A 74 36.40 31.43 -10.35
CA ALA A 74 35.15 30.90 -9.81
C ALA A 74 34.32 30.17 -10.86
N ARG A 75 34.30 30.62 -12.12
CA ARG A 75 33.64 29.90 -13.23
C ARG A 75 34.36 28.62 -13.62
N ARG A 76 35.70 28.59 -13.59
CA ARG A 76 36.49 27.37 -13.82
C ARG A 76 36.41 26.37 -12.66
N ALA A 77 36.38 26.87 -11.42
CA ALA A 77 36.17 26.08 -10.22
C ALA A 77 34.74 25.54 -10.13
N ALA A 78 33.73 26.37 -10.45
CA ALA A 78 32.32 25.97 -10.57
C ALA A 78 32.13 24.97 -11.72
N ALA A 79 32.79 25.14 -12.87
CA ALA A 79 32.69 24.16 -13.97
C ALA A 79 33.31 22.80 -13.58
N ARG A 80 34.46 22.78 -12.90
CA ARG A 80 35.05 21.54 -12.37
C ARG A 80 34.18 20.90 -11.30
N SER A 81 33.66 21.67 -10.35
CA SER A 81 32.79 21.14 -9.29
C SER A 81 31.39 20.75 -9.79
N VAL A 82 30.85 21.42 -10.81
CA VAL A 82 29.60 21.03 -11.48
C VAL A 82 29.80 19.76 -12.30
N LEU A 83 30.93 19.57 -12.98
CA LEU A 83 31.28 18.32 -13.65
C LEU A 83 31.50 17.17 -12.65
N SER A 84 32.14 17.43 -11.51
CA SER A 84 32.29 16.42 -10.44
C SER A 84 30.96 16.09 -9.76
N VAL A 85 30.07 17.06 -9.55
CA VAL A 85 28.74 16.85 -8.97
C VAL A 85 27.80 16.18 -9.98
N LEU A 86 27.88 16.49 -11.28
CA LEU A 86 27.18 15.76 -12.35
C LEU A 86 27.71 14.34 -12.48
N ALA A 87 29.03 14.11 -12.40
CA ALA A 87 29.60 12.77 -12.41
C ALA A 87 29.19 11.96 -11.17
N LEU A 88 29.17 12.56 -9.97
CA LEU A 88 28.68 11.92 -8.74
C LEU A 88 27.16 11.69 -8.76
N LEU A 89 26.38 12.58 -9.37
CA LEU A 89 24.94 12.39 -9.61
C LEU A 89 24.68 11.28 -10.64
N LEU A 90 25.48 11.19 -11.72
CA LEU A 90 25.41 10.14 -12.74
C LEU A 90 25.90 8.78 -12.22
N LEU A 91 26.90 8.74 -11.32
CA LEU A 91 27.29 7.52 -10.59
C LEU A 91 26.22 7.11 -9.57
N GLY A 92 25.61 8.07 -8.86
CA GLY A 92 24.52 7.83 -7.92
C GLY A 92 23.22 7.33 -8.57
N LEU A 93 22.91 7.82 -9.78
CA LEU A 93 21.78 7.39 -10.60
C LEU A 93 21.96 5.95 -11.13
N ASN A 94 23.19 5.51 -11.38
CA ASN A 94 23.47 4.12 -11.76
C ASN A 94 23.37 3.14 -10.58
N THR A 95 23.67 3.57 -9.35
CA THR A 95 23.48 2.74 -8.15
C THR A 95 22.04 2.76 -7.60
N ALA A 96 21.22 3.72 -7.99
CA ALA A 96 19.80 3.77 -7.61
C ALA A 96 18.90 2.89 -8.52
N CYS A 97 19.41 2.44 -9.67
CA CYS A 97 18.64 1.67 -10.65
C CYS A 97 18.81 0.14 -10.54
N SER A 98 19.40 -0.37 -9.45
CA SER A 98 19.55 -1.81 -9.23
C SER A 98 18.80 -2.35 -8.01
N ARG A 99 17.98 -1.52 -7.36
CA ARG A 99 16.90 -2.00 -6.50
C ARG A 99 15.55 -1.84 -7.20
N ALA A 100 15.47 -2.33 -8.43
CA ALA A 100 14.25 -3.03 -8.79
C ALA A 100 14.14 -4.16 -7.76
N ILE A 101 13.18 -4.06 -6.85
CA ILE A 101 12.66 -5.25 -6.20
C ILE A 101 12.26 -6.11 -7.38
N ALA A 102 13.07 -7.12 -7.71
CA ALA A 102 12.59 -8.26 -8.43
C ALA A 102 11.51 -8.81 -7.50
N VAL A 103 10.28 -8.32 -7.70
CA VAL A 103 9.09 -9.11 -7.40
C VAL A 103 9.36 -10.32 -8.25
N GLN A 104 9.92 -11.37 -7.62
CA GLN A 104 9.88 -12.67 -8.25
C GLN A 104 8.43 -12.81 -8.64
N PRO A 105 8.08 -13.10 -9.92
CA PRO A 105 6.74 -13.56 -10.19
C PRO A 105 6.56 -14.67 -9.17
N GLU A 106 5.61 -14.46 -8.25
CA GLU A 106 5.23 -15.46 -7.28
C GLU A 106 5.17 -16.74 -8.10
N ARG A 107 6.09 -17.67 -7.84
CA ARG A 107 6.19 -18.90 -8.62
C ARG A 107 4.76 -19.41 -8.60
N SER A 108 4.08 -19.35 -9.73
CA SER A 108 2.71 -19.80 -9.82
C SER A 108 2.82 -21.26 -9.51
N GLU A 109 2.52 -21.63 -8.27
CA GLU A 109 2.52 -23.02 -7.88
C GLU A 109 1.64 -23.72 -8.91
N PRO A 110 2.11 -24.84 -9.48
CA PRO A 110 1.32 -25.54 -10.47
C PRO A 110 -0.09 -25.74 -9.88
N PRO A 111 -1.15 -25.53 -10.67
CA PRO A 111 -2.51 -25.60 -10.16
C PRO A 111 -2.68 -26.92 -9.41
N VAL A 112 -3.12 -26.85 -8.15
CA VAL A 112 -3.26 -28.06 -7.34
C VAL A 112 -4.30 -28.95 -8.01
N PRO A 113 -3.94 -30.17 -8.42
CA PRO A 113 -4.85 -31.00 -9.19
C PRO A 113 -6.10 -31.36 -8.38
N LEU A 114 -7.25 -31.39 -9.05
CA LEU A 114 -8.50 -31.84 -8.45
C LEU A 114 -8.35 -33.29 -7.95
N ASN A 115 -7.85 -34.17 -8.81
CA ASN A 115 -7.62 -35.58 -8.50
C ASN A 115 -6.46 -35.75 -7.53
N SER A 116 -6.63 -36.66 -6.57
CA SER A 116 -5.64 -36.93 -5.54
C SER A 116 -5.60 -38.42 -5.17
N ARG A 117 -4.62 -38.82 -4.37
CA ARG A 117 -4.54 -40.17 -3.77
C ARG A 117 -5.38 -40.32 -2.50
N TYR A 118 -6.01 -39.23 -2.05
CA TYR A 118 -6.78 -39.16 -0.83
C TYR A 118 -8.22 -39.60 -1.09
N THR A 119 -9.00 -39.79 -0.03
CA THR A 119 -10.42 -40.09 -0.17
C THR A 119 -11.15 -38.82 -0.53
N ASP A 120 -11.81 -38.83 -1.69
CA ASP A 120 -12.64 -37.73 -2.19
C ASP A 120 -14.05 -38.29 -2.44
N GLU A 121 -15.06 -37.75 -1.76
CA GLU A 121 -16.42 -38.28 -1.78
C GLU A 121 -17.49 -37.19 -1.68
N GLN A 122 -18.76 -37.56 -1.89
CA GLN A 122 -19.92 -36.67 -1.79
C GLN A 122 -19.79 -35.37 -2.63
N PRO A 123 -19.56 -35.48 -3.96
CA PRO A 123 -19.40 -34.31 -4.81
C PRO A 123 -20.74 -33.56 -4.99
N ALA A 124 -20.67 -32.25 -5.08
CA ALA A 124 -21.78 -31.36 -5.41
C ALA A 124 -21.31 -30.28 -6.38
N LEU A 125 -22.05 -30.08 -7.47
CA LEU A 125 -21.77 -29.07 -8.50
C LEU A 125 -22.62 -27.82 -8.24
N SER A 126 -22.05 -26.63 -8.48
CA SER A 126 -22.81 -25.37 -8.48
C SER A 126 -23.78 -25.30 -9.65
N GLY A 127 -24.86 -24.51 -9.52
CA GLY A 127 -25.86 -24.37 -10.58
C GLY A 127 -25.30 -23.87 -11.91
N ASN A 128 -24.29 -22.99 -11.86
CA ASN A 128 -23.58 -22.49 -13.04
C ASN A 128 -22.47 -23.43 -13.55
N GLY A 129 -22.22 -24.56 -12.87
CA GLY A 129 -21.21 -25.54 -13.25
C GLY A 129 -19.74 -25.12 -13.05
N GLN A 130 -19.46 -23.95 -12.47
CA GLN A 130 -18.09 -23.47 -12.27
C GLN A 130 -17.39 -24.11 -11.06
N TYR A 131 -18.14 -24.48 -10.02
CA TYR A 131 -17.56 -24.95 -8.77
C TYR A 131 -18.01 -26.37 -8.46
N VAL A 132 -17.08 -27.16 -7.92
CA VAL A 132 -17.38 -28.46 -7.31
C VAL A 132 -16.95 -28.44 -5.85
N ALA A 133 -17.87 -28.79 -4.96
CA ALA A 133 -17.58 -29.08 -3.56
C ALA A 133 -17.53 -30.59 -3.36
N PHE A 134 -16.68 -31.05 -2.45
CA PHE A 134 -16.57 -32.47 -2.10
C PHE A 134 -15.91 -32.61 -0.74
N VAL A 135 -16.15 -33.73 -0.08
CA VAL A 135 -15.49 -34.08 1.19
C VAL A 135 -14.15 -34.74 0.88
N SER A 136 -13.09 -34.28 1.53
CA SER A 136 -11.74 -34.81 1.36
C SER A 136 -10.97 -34.86 2.67
N ASN A 137 -10.06 -35.83 2.81
CA ASN A 137 -9.09 -35.89 3.91
C ASN A 137 -7.68 -35.40 3.52
N ARG A 138 -7.53 -34.76 2.35
CA ARG A 138 -6.20 -34.30 1.85
C ARG A 138 -5.52 -33.22 2.69
N LYS A 139 -6.24 -32.57 3.62
CA LYS A 139 -5.71 -31.57 4.56
C LYS A 139 -5.43 -32.14 5.96
N GLY A 140 -5.46 -33.46 6.13
CA GLY A 140 -5.22 -34.15 7.40
C GLY A 140 -6.50 -34.67 8.03
N ASP A 141 -7.52 -33.81 8.09
CA ASP A 141 -8.87 -34.15 8.59
C ASP A 141 -9.90 -34.14 7.46
N ARG A 142 -11.03 -34.85 7.67
CA ARG A 142 -12.17 -34.84 6.75
C ARG A 142 -12.84 -33.47 6.80
N GLY A 143 -12.96 -32.84 5.64
CA GLY A 143 -13.70 -31.59 5.50
C GLY A 143 -14.08 -31.31 4.06
N ILE A 144 -14.91 -30.28 3.88
CA ILE A 144 -15.38 -29.85 2.56
C ILE A 144 -14.31 -28.99 1.91
N LEU A 145 -13.96 -29.34 0.69
CA LEU A 145 -13.17 -28.52 -0.22
C LEU A 145 -14.06 -27.97 -1.32
N LEU A 146 -13.70 -26.78 -1.82
CA LEU A 146 -14.31 -26.16 -2.98
C LEU A 146 -13.25 -25.97 -4.05
N TYR A 147 -13.53 -26.41 -5.26
CA TYR A 147 -12.63 -26.29 -6.40
C TYR A 147 -13.30 -25.48 -7.51
N ASP A 148 -12.61 -24.46 -8.00
CA ASP A 148 -13.01 -23.67 -9.16
C ASP A 148 -12.51 -24.38 -10.42
N LEU A 149 -13.44 -24.93 -11.20
CA LEU A 149 -13.15 -25.69 -12.42
C LEU A 149 -12.60 -24.80 -13.54
N LYS A 150 -12.99 -23.52 -13.57
CA LYS A 150 -12.54 -22.55 -14.57
C LYS A 150 -11.12 -22.07 -14.29
N ARG A 151 -10.82 -21.76 -13.04
CA ARG A 151 -9.49 -21.31 -12.60
C ARG A 151 -8.53 -22.46 -12.27
N GLN A 152 -9.05 -23.68 -12.20
CA GLN A 152 -8.31 -24.90 -11.82
C GLN A 152 -7.60 -24.76 -10.47
N GLN A 153 -8.29 -24.22 -9.47
CA GLN A 153 -7.70 -23.96 -8.16
C GLN A 153 -8.68 -24.22 -7.03
N PHE A 154 -8.15 -24.57 -5.86
CA PHE A 154 -8.96 -24.62 -4.64
C PHE A 154 -9.33 -23.22 -4.17
N VAL A 155 -10.56 -23.10 -3.67
CA VAL A 155 -11.07 -21.89 -3.04
C VAL A 155 -11.04 -22.09 -1.53
N ASP A 156 -10.46 -21.13 -0.82
CA ASP A 156 -10.44 -21.17 0.64
C ASP A 156 -11.83 -20.95 1.24
N LEU A 157 -12.16 -21.80 2.21
CA LEU A 157 -13.41 -21.79 2.97
C LEU A 157 -13.10 -21.59 4.46
N PRO A 158 -12.59 -20.40 4.87
CA PRO A 158 -12.25 -20.16 6.25
C PRO A 158 -13.47 -20.36 7.16
N ARG A 159 -13.26 -21.02 8.30
CA ARG A 159 -14.28 -21.31 9.33
C ARG A 159 -15.36 -22.33 8.96
N LEU A 160 -15.44 -22.79 7.71
CA LEU A 160 -16.39 -23.85 7.33
C LEU A 160 -15.99 -25.20 7.95
N ASN A 161 -14.73 -25.61 7.76
CA ASN A 161 -14.18 -26.81 8.37
C ASN A 161 -13.67 -26.51 9.78
N ARG A 162 -14.59 -26.48 10.75
CA ARG A 162 -14.25 -26.27 12.16
C ARG A 162 -13.54 -27.51 12.73
N TRP A 163 -12.79 -27.32 13.81
CA TRP A 163 -12.05 -28.40 14.48
C TRP A 163 -12.94 -29.29 15.36
N ASP A 164 -14.13 -28.79 15.74
CA ASP A 164 -15.06 -29.42 16.67
C ASP A 164 -16.23 -30.14 15.98
N ALA A 165 -16.26 -30.13 14.64
CA ALA A 165 -17.31 -30.76 13.84
C ALA A 165 -16.78 -31.24 12.49
N VAL A 166 -17.25 -32.42 12.06
CA VAL A 166 -16.99 -32.92 10.71
C VAL A 166 -18.04 -32.33 9.76
N ALA A 167 -17.57 -31.67 8.69
CA ALA A 167 -18.42 -31.12 7.65
C ALA A 167 -18.61 -32.11 6.50
N GLU A 168 -19.86 -32.43 6.16
CA GLU A 168 -20.21 -33.47 5.18
C GLU A 168 -21.51 -33.13 4.42
N HIS A 169 -21.80 -33.87 3.34
CA HIS A 169 -22.96 -33.69 2.46
C HIS A 169 -23.13 -32.26 1.93
N PRO A 170 -22.13 -31.70 1.21
CA PRO A 170 -22.23 -30.36 0.67
C PRO A 170 -23.32 -30.25 -0.41
N SER A 171 -23.95 -29.08 -0.51
CA SER A 171 -24.76 -28.66 -1.66
C SER A 171 -24.54 -27.16 -1.94
N LEU A 172 -24.53 -26.79 -3.22
CA LEU A 172 -24.10 -25.48 -3.70
C LEU A 172 -25.25 -24.72 -4.35
N SER A 173 -25.36 -23.43 -4.06
CA SER A 173 -26.21 -22.51 -4.83
C SER A 173 -25.63 -22.20 -6.21
N ASN A 174 -26.28 -21.34 -7.01
CA ASN A 174 -25.95 -21.12 -8.42
C ASN A 174 -24.48 -20.75 -8.68
N THR A 175 -23.96 -19.70 -8.04
CA THR A 175 -22.54 -19.28 -8.14
C THR A 175 -21.67 -19.89 -7.03
N ALA A 176 -22.24 -20.88 -6.32
CA ALA A 176 -21.72 -21.43 -5.08
C ALA A 176 -21.52 -20.38 -3.99
N ARG A 177 -22.19 -19.21 -4.00
CA ARG A 177 -22.12 -18.23 -2.92
C ARG A 177 -22.47 -18.86 -1.58
N TYR A 178 -23.57 -19.60 -1.56
CA TYR A 178 -24.06 -20.34 -0.42
C TYR A 178 -23.69 -21.81 -0.55
N ILE A 179 -23.17 -22.36 0.55
CA ILE A 179 -22.86 -23.78 0.69
C ILE A 179 -23.66 -24.28 1.88
N VAL A 180 -24.56 -25.23 1.67
CA VAL A 180 -25.20 -25.95 2.78
C VAL A 180 -24.51 -27.28 3.00
N TYR A 181 -24.39 -27.69 4.26
CA TYR A 181 -23.73 -28.93 4.65
C TYR A 181 -24.25 -29.39 6.00
N VAL A 182 -23.95 -30.63 6.34
CA VAL A 182 -24.16 -31.17 7.69
C VAL A 182 -22.89 -30.96 8.49
N ALA A 183 -23.02 -30.38 9.68
CA ALA A 183 -21.97 -30.31 10.68
C ALA A 183 -22.24 -31.31 11.80
N SER A 184 -21.34 -32.29 11.95
CA SER A 184 -21.45 -33.38 12.92
C SER A 184 -20.35 -33.26 13.99
N GLY A 185 -20.68 -32.66 15.14
CA GLY A 185 -19.78 -32.54 16.30
C GLY A 185 -20.10 -33.55 17.41
N SER A 186 -19.84 -33.19 18.67
CA SER A 186 -20.20 -34.02 19.84
C SER A 186 -21.71 -34.07 20.12
N GLY A 187 -22.49 -33.23 19.45
CA GLY A 187 -23.94 -33.11 19.60
C GLY A 187 -24.72 -33.82 18.49
N ARG A 188 -25.96 -33.36 18.29
CA ARG A 188 -26.76 -33.77 17.12
C ARG A 188 -26.19 -33.11 15.87
N PRO A 189 -26.24 -33.76 14.70
CA PRO A 189 -25.87 -33.11 13.46
C PRO A 189 -26.80 -31.93 13.19
N GLU A 190 -26.25 -30.88 12.59
CA GLU A 190 -27.00 -29.68 12.21
C GLU A 190 -26.79 -29.39 10.73
N VAL A 191 -27.82 -28.89 10.05
CA VAL A 191 -27.64 -28.30 8.72
C VAL A 191 -27.18 -26.87 8.91
N GLU A 192 -26.00 -26.57 8.41
CA GLU A 192 -25.40 -25.24 8.41
C GLU A 192 -25.38 -24.67 6.99
N LEU A 193 -25.44 -23.35 6.89
CA LEU A 193 -25.25 -22.59 5.66
C LEU A 193 -24.05 -21.69 5.82
N TYR A 194 -23.06 -21.86 4.96
CA TYR A 194 -21.91 -21.00 4.84
C TYR A 194 -22.08 -20.04 3.67
N ASP A 195 -21.90 -18.76 3.94
CA ASP A 195 -21.86 -17.70 2.93
C ASP A 195 -20.41 -17.32 2.63
N ARG A 196 -19.97 -17.54 1.39
CA ARG A 196 -18.60 -17.23 0.95
C ARG A 196 -18.28 -15.75 0.92
N VAL A 197 -19.29 -14.88 0.75
CA VAL A 197 -19.08 -13.42 0.74
C VAL A 197 -18.75 -12.93 2.14
N THR A 198 -19.58 -13.30 3.12
CA THR A 198 -19.38 -12.89 4.52
C THR A 198 -18.36 -13.76 5.27
N LYS A 199 -18.05 -14.96 4.75
CA LYS A 199 -17.18 -15.98 5.37
C LYS A 199 -17.68 -16.41 6.74
N GLN A 200 -19.00 -16.57 6.85
CA GLN A 200 -19.69 -16.96 8.08
C GLN A 200 -20.59 -18.17 7.82
N ALA A 201 -20.68 -19.03 8.82
CA ALA A 201 -21.63 -20.12 8.87
C ALA A 201 -22.79 -19.75 9.82
N GLN A 202 -24.00 -20.19 9.46
CA GLN A 202 -25.19 -20.09 10.30
C GLN A 202 -25.89 -21.44 10.39
N VAL A 203 -26.39 -21.77 11.58
CA VAL A 203 -27.18 -22.99 11.79
C VAL A 203 -28.61 -22.75 11.29
N LEU A 204 -29.09 -23.59 10.38
CA LEU A 204 -30.45 -23.50 9.83
C LEU A 204 -31.47 -24.34 10.61
N THR A 205 -31.01 -25.37 11.33
CA THR A 205 -31.88 -26.37 11.96
C THR A 205 -32.02 -26.26 13.47
N SER A 206 -31.65 -25.12 14.08
CA SER A 206 -31.68 -24.93 15.54
C SER A 206 -33.07 -25.15 16.17
N GLY A 207 -34.14 -24.90 15.42
CA GLY A 207 -35.53 -25.14 15.86
C GLY A 207 -36.05 -26.56 15.62
N TYR A 208 -35.32 -27.42 14.92
CA TYR A 208 -35.80 -28.76 14.53
C TYR A 208 -35.37 -29.80 15.56
N ARG A 209 -36.32 -30.57 16.08
CA ARG A 209 -36.00 -31.73 16.94
C ARG A 209 -35.92 -33.00 16.10
N GLY A 210 -34.74 -33.58 15.99
CA GLY A 210 -34.48 -34.84 15.29
C GLY A 210 -33.04 -34.95 14.84
N TRP A 211 -32.74 -35.98 14.06
CA TRP A 211 -31.51 -36.08 13.27
C TRP A 211 -31.76 -35.46 11.90
N VAL A 212 -30.78 -34.72 11.37
CA VAL A 212 -30.84 -34.13 10.03
C VAL A 212 -29.72 -34.66 9.16
N ARG A 213 -29.98 -34.81 7.86
CA ARG A 213 -28.96 -35.20 6.87
C ARG A 213 -29.37 -34.80 5.45
N ASN A 214 -28.43 -34.96 4.50
CA ASN A 214 -28.64 -34.78 3.07
C ASN A 214 -29.31 -33.44 2.68
N PRO A 215 -28.72 -32.28 3.06
CA PRO A 215 -29.27 -31.00 2.68
C PRO A 215 -29.07 -30.71 1.19
N SER A 216 -30.00 -29.96 0.60
CA SER A 216 -29.93 -29.45 -0.77
C SER A 216 -30.44 -28.01 -0.79
N ILE A 217 -29.69 -27.10 -1.38
CA ILE A 217 -30.06 -25.68 -1.51
C ILE A 217 -30.54 -25.38 -2.93
N SER A 218 -31.55 -24.52 -3.06
CA SER A 218 -32.01 -24.04 -4.37
C SER A 218 -30.95 -23.14 -5.03
N PRO A 219 -30.93 -23.03 -6.38
CA PRO A 219 -29.94 -22.21 -7.08
C PRO A 219 -29.92 -20.74 -6.63
N ASP A 220 -31.08 -20.14 -6.39
CA ASP A 220 -31.23 -18.76 -5.86
C ASP A 220 -30.82 -18.61 -4.38
N GLY A 221 -30.53 -19.73 -3.71
CA GLY A 221 -30.18 -19.78 -2.30
C GLY A 221 -31.36 -19.73 -1.35
N ARG A 222 -32.61 -19.55 -1.78
CA ARG A 222 -33.75 -19.25 -0.88
C ARG A 222 -34.25 -20.46 -0.09
N TYR A 223 -34.37 -21.61 -0.74
CA TYR A 223 -34.94 -22.82 -0.15
C TYR A 223 -33.85 -23.83 0.19
N VAL A 224 -34.01 -24.50 1.32
CA VAL A 224 -33.14 -25.62 1.72
C VAL A 224 -34.01 -26.82 2.04
N ALA A 225 -33.89 -27.89 1.26
CA ALA A 225 -34.51 -29.18 1.53
C ALA A 225 -33.54 -30.07 2.32
N PHE A 226 -34.04 -30.87 3.27
CA PHE A 226 -33.22 -31.83 4.01
C PHE A 226 -34.06 -32.98 4.57
N GLU A 227 -33.41 -34.08 4.94
CA GLU A 227 -34.07 -35.20 5.63
C GLU A 227 -34.12 -34.95 7.13
N LEU A 228 -35.30 -35.11 7.75
CA LEU A 228 -35.52 -35.06 9.19
C LEU A 228 -35.96 -36.43 9.71
N GLY A 229 -35.15 -37.01 10.59
CA GLY A 229 -35.42 -38.24 11.32
C GLY A 229 -36.00 -37.94 12.70
N ARG A 230 -37.25 -38.35 12.93
CA ARG A 230 -37.93 -38.27 14.23
C ARG A 230 -38.75 -39.55 14.46
N ASP A 231 -38.67 -40.10 15.67
CA ASP A 231 -39.45 -41.26 16.11
C ASP A 231 -39.34 -42.48 15.15
N GLY A 232 -38.12 -42.72 14.64
CA GLY A 232 -37.84 -43.82 13.72
C GLY A 232 -38.30 -43.61 12.27
N LYS A 233 -38.88 -42.44 11.95
CA LYS A 233 -39.34 -42.09 10.60
C LYS A 233 -38.51 -40.95 10.01
N TRP A 234 -38.16 -41.08 8.73
CA TRP A 234 -37.51 -40.02 7.96
C TRP A 234 -38.55 -39.30 7.09
N THR A 235 -38.48 -37.98 7.08
CA THR A 235 -39.34 -37.11 6.27
C THR A 235 -38.50 -36.07 5.53
N ILE A 236 -38.97 -35.61 4.38
CA ILE A 236 -38.36 -34.47 3.70
C ILE A 236 -38.96 -33.19 4.26
N GLN A 237 -38.09 -32.27 4.66
CA GLN A 237 -38.45 -30.92 5.11
C GLN A 237 -37.93 -29.90 4.09
N VAL A 238 -38.65 -28.81 3.92
CA VAL A 238 -38.21 -27.65 3.12
C VAL A 238 -38.27 -26.42 4.00
N LEU A 239 -37.14 -25.75 4.16
CA LEU A 239 -36.97 -24.50 4.86
C LEU A 239 -36.93 -23.36 3.84
N ASP A 240 -37.83 -22.38 4.00
CA ASP A 240 -37.73 -21.09 3.31
C ASP A 240 -36.91 -20.13 4.18
N ARG A 241 -35.77 -19.63 3.66
CA ARG A 241 -34.94 -18.63 4.35
C ARG A 241 -35.56 -17.23 4.33
N GLY A 242 -36.66 -17.05 3.61
CA GLY A 242 -37.43 -15.82 3.51
C GLY A 242 -37.00 -14.91 2.35
N PRO A 243 -37.83 -13.93 1.98
CA PRO A 243 -37.57 -13.03 0.86
C PRO A 243 -36.50 -11.96 1.15
N GLY A 244 -36.09 -11.79 2.41
CA GLY A 244 -35.07 -10.82 2.82
C GLY A 244 -33.62 -11.30 2.66
N ILE A 245 -33.42 -12.54 2.19
CA ILE A 245 -32.08 -13.02 1.85
C ILE A 245 -31.60 -12.40 0.55
N GLU A 246 -30.30 -12.17 0.45
CA GLU A 246 -29.70 -11.77 -0.82
C GLU A 246 -29.65 -12.99 -1.75
N PRO A 247 -30.37 -12.99 -2.88
CA PRO A 247 -30.42 -14.16 -3.75
C PRO A 247 -29.06 -14.40 -4.43
N ASP A 248 -28.76 -15.68 -4.68
CA ASP A 248 -27.63 -16.07 -5.52
C ASP A 248 -28.06 -16.09 -6.99
N LEU A 249 -27.89 -14.95 -7.66
CA LEU A 249 -28.27 -14.77 -9.06
C LEU A 249 -27.13 -15.20 -10.00
N PRO A 250 -27.44 -15.61 -11.25
CA PRO A 250 -26.42 -15.81 -12.27
C PRO A 250 -25.56 -14.56 -12.50
N ASP A 251 -24.29 -14.79 -12.86
CA ASP A 251 -23.42 -13.72 -13.38
C ASP A 251 -23.91 -13.41 -14.82
N ASP A 252 -24.54 -12.25 -15.02
CA ASP A 252 -24.98 -11.75 -16.34
C ASP A 252 -23.80 -11.36 -17.27
#